data_AF-A0A1V5L9F8-F1
#
_entry.id   AF-A0A1V5L9F8-F1
#
_cell.length_a   1.000
_cell.length_b   1.000
_cell.length_c   1.000
_cell.angle_alpha   90.00
_cell.angle_beta   90.00
_cell.angle_gamma   90.00
#
_symmetry.space_group_name_H-M   'P 1'
#
loop_
_entity.id
_entity.type
_entity.pdbx_description
1 polymer ?
#
loop_
_entity_poly.entity_id
_entity_poly.type
_entity_poly.pdbx_seq_one_letter_code
_entity_poly.pdbx_strand_id
1 'polypeptide(L)'
;MTNNGVKYAIIVTNQEKNYNLNLSDQVAEMTNRFDEPVILVGGFNITPWSYKSLPYFESSFKTNILDGNYPSHLINLLKKPMDYIYTHDGIDIINQEIGEDNGSRYLPVLSTISIRPI
;
A
#
# COMPACT_ATOMS: atom_id res chain seq x y z
N MET A 1 -28.19 20.22 7.49
CA MET A 1 -27.66 18.95 6.96
C MET A 1 -26.17 18.96 7.23
N THR A 2 -25.70 18.27 8.27
CA THR A 2 -24.27 18.19 8.58
C THR A 2 -23.63 17.30 7.53
N ASN A 3 -22.68 17.87 6.79
CA ASN A 3 -21.86 17.16 5.82
C ASN A 3 -20.93 16.24 6.64
N ASN A 4 -21.40 15.04 6.97
CA ASN A 4 -20.60 14.00 7.62
C ASN A 4 -19.59 13.51 6.59
N GLY A 5 -18.52 14.30 6.40
CA GLY A 5 -17.44 13.96 5.49
C GLY A 5 -16.91 12.57 5.80
N VAL A 6 -16.63 11.80 4.76
CA VAL A 6 -16.00 10.49 4.88
C VAL A 6 -14.65 10.68 5.55
N LYS A 7 -14.48 10.08 6.72
CA LYS A 7 -13.19 10.04 7.43
C LYS A 7 -12.43 8.82 6.94
N TYR A 8 -11.12 8.98 6.73
CA TYR A 8 -10.22 7.90 6.33
C TYR A 8 -8.86 8.12 6.97
N ALA A 9 -8.09 7.04 7.13
CA ALA A 9 -6.72 7.09 7.62
C ALA A 9 -5.75 6.70 6.50
N ILE A 10 -4.68 7.49 6.33
CA ILE A 10 -3.55 7.15 5.45
C ILE A 10 -2.36 6.84 6.36
N ILE A 11 -1.88 5.60 6.28
CA ILE A 11 -0.67 5.17 6.97
C ILE A 11 0.44 5.10 5.93
N VAL A 12 1.48 5.92 6.12
CA VAL A 12 2.68 5.89 5.29
C VAL A 12 3.77 5.11 6.01
N THR A 13 4.25 4.02 5.42
CA THR A 13 5.36 3.24 5.99
C THR A 13 6.60 3.35 5.13
N ASN A 14 7.75 3.57 5.80
CA ASN A 14 9.06 3.45 5.19
C ASN A 14 9.87 2.45 6.01
N GLN A 15 10.04 1.24 5.48
CA GLN A 15 10.81 0.17 6.14
C GLN A 15 12.31 0.38 5.86
N GLU A 16 12.93 1.38 6.48
CA GLU A 16 14.38 1.54 6.41
C GLU A 16 15.10 0.57 7.36
N LYS A 17 15.78 -0.40 6.74
CA LYS A 17 16.92 -1.23 7.23
C LYS A 17 16.85 -1.98 8.57
N ASN A 18 15.87 -1.76 9.43
CA ASN A 18 15.71 -2.49 10.69
C ASN A 18 14.43 -3.33 10.64
N TYR A 19 14.60 -4.61 10.28
CA TYR A 19 13.57 -5.64 10.24
C TYR A 19 13.02 -5.92 11.65
N ASN A 20 12.19 -5.04 12.19
CA ASN A 20 11.30 -5.40 13.28
C ASN A 20 10.13 -6.17 12.65
N LEU A 21 10.15 -7.49 12.80
CA LEU A 21 9.03 -8.39 12.47
C LEU A 21 7.70 -7.89 13.07
N ASN A 22 7.76 -7.05 14.11
CA ASN A 22 6.60 -6.51 14.78
C ASN A 22 5.91 -5.33 14.04
N LEU A 23 6.53 -4.69 13.04
CA LEU A 23 5.92 -3.48 12.45
C LEU A 23 4.72 -3.82 11.56
N SER A 24 4.77 -4.90 10.79
CA SER A 24 3.62 -5.37 10.00
C SER A 24 2.45 -5.75 10.89
N ASP A 25 2.73 -6.46 11.99
CA ASP A 25 1.72 -6.92 12.94
C ASP A 25 1.12 -5.74 13.71
N GLN A 26 1.94 -4.76 14.10
CA GLN A 26 1.47 -3.53 14.75
C GLN A 26 0.62 -2.68 13.82
N VAL A 27 0.99 -2.55 12.54
CA VAL A 27 0.19 -1.81 11.57
C VAL A 27 -1.14 -2.53 11.34
N ALA A 28 -1.12 -3.85 11.15
CA ALA A 28 -2.31 -4.68 11.02
C ALA A 28 -3.24 -4.60 12.26
N GLU A 29 -2.67 -4.64 13.47
CA GLU A 29 -3.43 -4.51 14.71
C GLU A 29 -4.02 -3.10 14.84
N MET A 30 -3.23 -2.07 14.53
CA MET A 30 -3.68 -0.68 14.58
C MET A 30 -4.82 -0.43 13.59
N THR A 31 -4.76 -1.01 12.40
CA THR A 31 -5.77 -0.82 11.36
C THR A 31 -7.10 -1.48 11.70
N ASN A 32 -7.06 -2.65 12.36
CA ASN A 32 -8.25 -3.34 12.85
C ASN A 32 -8.99 -2.58 13.97
N ARG A 33 -8.39 -1.55 14.55
CA ARG A 33 -9.00 -0.70 15.60
C ARG A 33 -9.68 0.54 15.05
N PHE A 34 -9.55 0.83 13.76
CA PHE A 34 -10.25 1.95 13.13
C PHE A 34 -11.62 1.50 12.61
N ASP A 35 -12.64 2.28 12.93
CA ASP A 35 -13.98 2.13 12.34
C ASP A 35 -14.03 2.77 10.94
N GLU A 36 -13.01 3.54 10.58
CA GLU A 36 -12.87 4.20 9.29
C GLU A 36 -12.12 3.37 8.23
N PRO A 37 -12.42 3.58 6.93
CA PRO A 37 -11.60 3.05 5.84
C PRO A 37 -10.12 3.46 5.97
N VAL A 38 -9.21 2.47 5.91
CA VAL A 38 -7.77 2.69 6.00
C VAL A 38 -7.06 2.31 4.70
N ILE A 39 -6.11 3.17 4.30
CA ILE A 39 -5.15 2.90 3.23
C ILE A 39 -3.75 2.86 3.84
N LEU A 40 -3.01 1.84 3.48
CA LEU A 40 -1.60 1.72 3.79
C LEU A 40 -0.79 1.85 2.51
N VAL A 41 0.05 2.89 2.45
CA VAL A 41 0.90 3.22 1.29
C VAL A 41 2.36 3.20 1.74
N GLY A 42 3.25 2.58 0.97
CA GLY A 42 4.65 2.63 1.35
C GLY A 42 5.59 1.82 0.48
N GLY A 43 6.87 2.05 0.73
CA GLY A 43 7.95 1.19 0.24
C GLY A 43 8.25 0.13 1.27
N PHE A 44 7.74 -1.08 1.01
CA PHE A 44 7.86 -2.20 1.94
C PHE A 44 9.20 -2.92 1.83
N ASN A 45 9.95 -2.63 0.76
CA ASN A 45 11.22 -3.27 0.44
C ASN A 45 11.15 -4.82 0.41
N ILE A 46 9.97 -5.36 0.15
CA ILE A 46 9.67 -6.77 -0.05
C ILE A 46 8.71 -6.88 -1.23
N THR A 47 8.65 -8.04 -1.88
CA THR A 47 7.63 -8.31 -2.89
C THR A 47 6.32 -8.74 -2.21
N PRO A 48 5.14 -8.48 -2.82
CA PRO A 48 3.85 -8.82 -2.22
C PRO A 48 3.65 -10.32 -1.95
N TRP A 49 4.33 -11.20 -2.69
CA TRP A 49 4.31 -12.65 -2.44
C TRP A 49 5.37 -13.14 -1.44
N SER A 50 6.08 -12.23 -0.75
CA SER A 50 6.98 -12.62 0.33
C SER A 50 6.18 -13.07 1.55
N TYR A 51 6.63 -14.08 2.31
CA TYR A 51 5.98 -14.45 3.57
C TYR A 51 5.88 -13.27 4.57
N LYS A 52 6.74 -12.25 4.43
CA LYS A 52 6.72 -11.04 5.27
C LYS A 52 5.52 -10.11 5.00
N SER A 53 4.78 -10.32 3.91
CA SER A 53 3.56 -9.57 3.61
C SER A 53 2.29 -10.24 4.16
N LEU A 54 2.39 -11.49 4.63
CA LEU A 54 1.24 -12.28 5.14
C LEU A 54 0.41 -11.53 6.20
N PRO A 55 1.01 -10.83 7.18
CA PRO A 55 0.21 -10.14 8.20
C PRO A 55 -0.76 -9.10 7.63
N TYR A 56 -0.41 -8.46 6.51
CA TYR A 56 -1.31 -7.52 5.83
C TYR A 56 -2.48 -8.25 5.16
N PHE A 57 -2.22 -9.37 4.48
CA PHE A 57 -3.29 -10.18 3.87
C PHE A 57 -4.22 -10.80 4.90
N GLU A 58 -3.72 -11.13 6.09
CA GLU A 58 -4.52 -11.69 7.19
C GLU A 58 -5.37 -10.62 7.91
N SER A 59 -5.11 -9.33 7.71
CA SER A 59 -5.76 -8.20 8.41
C SER A 59 -6.80 -7.44 7.58
N SER A 60 -7.60 -8.17 6.79
CA SER A 60 -8.67 -7.62 5.94
C SER A 60 -8.19 -6.66 4.84
N PHE A 61 -6.87 -6.48 4.66
CA PHE A 61 -6.36 -5.69 3.56
C PHE A 61 -6.37 -6.46 2.24
N LYS A 62 -6.77 -5.74 1.21
CA LYS A 62 -6.59 -6.10 -0.19
C LYS A 62 -5.44 -5.28 -0.75
N THR A 63 -4.70 -5.83 -1.71
CA THR A 63 -3.71 -5.06 -2.49
C THR A 63 -3.98 -5.29 -3.95
N ASN A 64 -3.80 -4.23 -4.74
CA ASN A 64 -3.67 -4.36 -6.18
C ASN A 64 -2.19 -4.20 -6.52
N ILE A 65 -1.61 -5.24 -7.09
CA ILE A 65 -0.17 -5.32 -7.37
C ILE A 65 0.03 -4.91 -8.82
N LEU A 66 0.68 -3.77 -9.00
CA LEU A 66 1.14 -3.35 -10.32
C LEU A 66 2.41 -4.07 -10.75
N ASP A 67 2.74 -3.93 -12.04
CA ASP A 67 4.06 -4.22 -12.57
C ASP A 67 5.16 -3.55 -11.73
N GLY A 68 6.34 -4.15 -11.73
CA GLY A 68 7.40 -3.74 -10.83
C GLY A 68 7.79 -2.27 -10.98
N ASN A 69 8.07 -1.63 -9.84
CA ASN A 69 8.42 -0.23 -9.77
C ASN A 69 9.88 0.00 -9.35
N TYR A 70 10.61 -1.06 -9.00
CA TYR A 70 12.02 -0.99 -8.61
C TYR A 70 12.87 -2.12 -9.24
N PRO A 71 14.10 -1.85 -9.67
CA PRO A 71 14.70 -0.53 -9.81
C PRO A 71 14.25 0.18 -11.10
N SER A 72 14.10 1.50 -11.05
CA SER A 72 13.55 2.33 -12.14
C SER A 72 14.27 2.19 -13.48
N HIS A 73 15.59 2.02 -13.48
CA HIS A 73 16.43 1.94 -14.68
C HIS A 73 16.33 0.62 -15.46
N LEU A 74 15.68 -0.41 -14.91
CA LEU A 74 15.52 -1.69 -15.61
C LEU A 74 14.29 -1.70 -16.53
N ILE A 75 14.29 -2.57 -17.53
CA ILE A 75 13.09 -2.86 -18.32
C ILE A 75 11.99 -3.48 -17.44
N ASN A 76 10.72 -3.25 -17.78
CA ASN A 76 9.57 -3.57 -16.92
C ASN A 76 9.54 -5.02 -16.42
N LEU A 77 9.89 -6.00 -17.26
CA LEU A 77 9.90 -7.43 -16.89
C LEU A 77 10.87 -7.77 -15.74
N LEU A 78 11.92 -6.96 -15.54
CA LEU A 78 12.93 -7.19 -14.50
C LEU A 78 12.68 -6.34 -13.25
N LYS A 79 11.69 -5.46 -13.29
CA LYS A 79 11.31 -4.66 -12.13
C LYS A 79 10.53 -5.52 -11.14
N LYS A 80 10.67 -5.22 -9.86
CA LYS A 80 9.97 -5.81 -8.73
C LYS A 80 8.99 -4.79 -8.16
N PRO A 81 7.78 -5.21 -7.76
CA PRO A 81 6.84 -4.35 -7.06
C PRO A 81 7.30 -4.26 -5.60
N MET A 82 7.99 -3.18 -5.27
CA MET A 82 8.54 -2.94 -3.93
C MET A 82 7.75 -1.89 -3.16
N ASP A 83 7.02 -1.04 -3.89
CA ASP A 83 6.03 -0.13 -3.34
C ASP A 83 4.65 -0.53 -3.87
N TYR A 84 3.66 -0.57 -3.00
CA TYR A 84 2.29 -0.96 -3.34
C TYR A 84 1.31 -0.37 -2.31
N ILE A 85 0.01 -0.56 -2.56
CA ILE A 85 -1.06 0.05 -1.77
C ILE A 85 -1.94 -1.06 -1.23
N TYR A 86 -2.12 -1.08 0.08
CA TYR A 86 -3.11 -1.89 0.76
C TYR A 86 -4.35 -1.07 1.10
N THR A 87 -5.52 -1.64 0.86
CA THR A 87 -6.83 -1.02 1.05
C THR A 87 -7.75 -1.91 1.89
N HIS A 88 -8.47 -1.32 2.84
CA HIS A 88 -9.52 -2.00 3.59
C HIS A 88 -10.83 -2.12 2.77
N ASP A 89 -11.82 -2.90 3.23
CA ASP A 89 -13.08 -3.21 2.52
C ASP A 89 -13.97 -2.01 2.15
N GLY A 90 -13.69 -0.82 2.72
CA GLY A 90 -14.34 0.45 2.37
C GLY A 90 -13.69 1.20 1.20
N ILE A 91 -12.63 0.66 0.58
CA ILE A 91 -11.82 1.39 -0.41
C ILE A 91 -11.64 0.54 -1.66
N ASP A 92 -12.09 1.07 -2.80
CA ASP A 92 -11.86 0.47 -4.10
C ASP A 92 -10.77 1.24 -4.85
N ILE A 93 -9.86 0.52 -5.50
CA ILE A 93 -8.91 1.10 -6.46
C ILE A 93 -9.62 1.16 -7.82
N ILE A 94 -9.89 2.38 -8.31
CA ILE A 94 -10.52 2.62 -9.62
C ILE A 94 -9.50 2.46 -10.74
N ASN A 95 -8.33 3.08 -10.57
CA ASN A 95 -7.23 3.02 -11.52
C ASN A 95 -5.91 3.01 -10.74
N GLN A 96 -4.91 2.32 -11.28
CA GLN A 96 -3.57 2.29 -10.71
C GLN A 96 -2.56 2.21 -11.85
N GLU A 97 -1.53 3.04 -11.81
CA GLU A 97 -0.48 3.07 -12.83
C GLU A 97 0.90 3.34 -12.24
N ILE A 98 1.93 2.98 -12.99
CA ILE A 98 3.31 3.35 -12.69
C ILE A 98 3.59 4.68 -13.37
N GLY A 99 3.98 5.68 -12.59
CA GLY A 99 4.33 7.01 -13.07
C GLY A 99 5.66 7.05 -13.80
N GLU A 100 5.93 8.21 -14.41
CA GLU A 100 7.18 8.46 -15.14
C GLU A 100 8.41 8.46 -14.21
N ASP A 101 9.58 8.16 -14.79
CA ASP A 101 10.85 8.23 -14.09
C ASP A 101 11.17 9.69 -13.71
N ASN A 102 11.34 9.92 -12.41
CA ASN A 102 11.66 11.22 -11.83
C ASN A 102 13.11 11.31 -11.30
N GLY A 103 13.97 10.35 -11.68
CA GLY A 103 15.36 10.24 -11.20
C GLY A 103 15.51 9.47 -9.89
N SER A 104 14.42 8.99 -9.28
CA SER A 104 14.45 8.07 -8.14
C SER A 104 14.85 6.66 -8.58
N ARG A 105 15.32 5.84 -7.63
CA ARG A 105 15.51 4.39 -7.84
C ARG A 105 14.19 3.62 -7.94
N TYR A 106 13.08 4.26 -7.57
CA TYR A 106 11.72 3.72 -7.58
C TYR A 106 10.86 4.55 -8.52
N LEU A 107 10.06 3.90 -9.35
CA LEU A 107 9.02 4.56 -10.12
C LEU A 107 7.81 4.85 -9.21
N PRO A 108 7.15 6.02 -9.37
CA PRO A 108 5.96 6.35 -8.60
C PRO A 108 4.84 5.33 -8.83
N VAL A 109 4.11 4.98 -7.78
CA VAL A 109 2.82 4.26 -7.89
C VAL A 109 1.71 5.28 -7.73
N LEU A 110 0.93 5.50 -8.78
CA LEU A 110 -0.20 6.42 -8.80
C LEU A 110 -1.49 5.61 -8.70
N SER A 111 -2.44 6.07 -7.89
CA SER A 111 -3.71 5.37 -7.68
C SER A 111 -4.85 6.35 -7.52
N THR A 112 -5.96 6.04 -8.19
CA THR A 112 -7.25 6.71 -8.01
C THR A 112 -8.15 5.76 -7.24
N ILE A 113 -8.72 6.26 -6.15
CA ILE A 113 -9.51 5.46 -5.21
C ILE A 113 -10.96 5.98 -5.10
N SER A 114 -11.86 5.08 -4.74
CA SER A 114 -13.20 5.39 -4.26
C SER A 114 -13.30 4.96 -2.81
N ILE A 115 -13.83 5.82 -1.94
CA ILE A 115 -14.08 5.48 -0.54
C ILE A 115 -15.60 5.37 -0.35
N ARG A 116 -16.04 4.26 0.24
CA ARG A 116 -17.42 3.99 0.64
C ARG A 116 -17.53 3.95 2.17
N PRO A 117 -18.68 4.33 2.73
CA PRO A 117 -19.00 3.99 4.11
C PRO A 117 -18.93 2.48 4.31
N ILE A 118 -18.41 2.05 5.46
CA ILE A 118 -18.35 0.64 5.90
C ILE A 118 -19.54 0.37 6.83
#